data_AF-A0A526Q1T2-F1
#
_entry.id   AF-A0A526Q1T2-F1
#
_cell.length_a   1.000
_cell.length_b   1.000
_cell.length_c   1.000
_cell.angle_alpha   90.00
_cell.angle_beta   90.00
_cell.angle_gamma   90.00
#
_symmetry.space_group_name_H-M   'P 1'
#
loop_
_entity.id
_entity.type
_entity.pdbx_description
1 polymer ?
#
loop_
_entity_poly.entity_id
_entity_poly.type
_entity_poly.pdbx_seq_one_letter_code
_entity_poly.pdbx_strand_id
1 'polypeptide(L)' 'MTNELGDIGFGYRPRAAYACDPAKSRGRLFDEVESPTRTPFQRDRDRII' A
#
# COMPACT_ATOMS: atom_id res chain seq x y z
N MET A 1 1.69 -1.54 -16.39
CA MET A 1 3.03 -1.67 -15.78
C MET A 1 3.01 -0.77 -14.55
N THR A 2 3.10 -1.21 -13.30
CA THR A 2 3.52 -2.47 -12.66
C THR A 2 2.57 -2.67 -11.47
N ASN A 3 1.96 -3.85 -11.34
CA ASN A 3 1.14 -4.17 -10.16
C ASN A 3 2.09 -4.65 -9.05
N GLU A 4 2.87 -3.74 -8.46
CA GLU A 4 3.91 -4.08 -7.46
C GLU A 4 3.34 -4.62 -6.14
N LEU A 5 2.03 -4.50 -5.93
CA LEU A 5 1.34 -4.96 -4.72
C LEU A 5 0.55 -6.26 -4.94
N GLY A 6 0.85 -7.01 -6.00
CA GLY A 6 0.07 -8.14 -6.53
C GLY A 6 -0.67 -8.99 -5.48
N ASP A 7 0.08 -9.80 -4.73
CA ASP A 7 -0.47 -10.84 -3.83
C ASP A 7 -0.78 -10.32 -2.40
N ILE A 8 -0.65 -9.01 -2.18
CA ILE A 8 -0.88 -8.43 -0.85
C ILE A 8 -2.39 -8.28 -0.64
N GLY A 9 -2.92 -8.94 0.39
CA GLY A 9 -4.35 -8.90 0.68
C GLY A 9 -4.85 -7.50 1.05
N PHE A 10 -5.80 -6.97 0.27
CA PHE A 10 -6.48 -5.69 0.51
C PHE A 10 -7.83 -5.83 1.23
N GLY A 11 -8.20 -7.05 1.64
CA GLY A 11 -9.52 -7.39 2.18
C GLY A 11 -10.45 -8.01 1.14
N TYR A 12 -11.71 -8.19 1.50
CA TYR A 12 -12.68 -9.00 0.73
C TYR A 12 -13.32 -8.28 -0.47
N ARG A 13 -13.23 -6.95 -0.56
CA ARG A 13 -13.92 -6.16 -1.60
C ARG A 13 -12.93 -5.40 -2.48
N PRO A 14 -13.21 -5.29 -3.80
CA PRO A 14 -12.43 -4.44 -4.67
C PRO A 14 -12.57 -2.97 -4.25
N ARG A 15 -11.51 -2.18 -4.49
CA ARG A 15 -11.53 -0.73 -4.27
C ARG A 15 -12.61 -0.07 -5.14
N ALA A 16 -13.25 0.98 -4.61
CA ALA A 16 -14.09 1.87 -5.41
C ALA A 16 -13.24 2.66 -6.41
N ALA A 17 -13.83 3.10 -7.52
CA ALA A 17 -13.12 3.82 -8.60
C ALA A 17 -12.48 5.14 -8.13
N TYR A 18 -13.07 5.78 -7.13
CA TYR A 18 -12.57 7.03 -6.53
C TYR A 18 -11.63 6.81 -5.33
N ALA A 19 -11.38 5.56 -4.93
CA ALA A 19 -10.54 5.28 -3.76
C ALA A 19 -9.05 5.38 -4.11
N CYS A 20 -8.27 5.95 -3.17
CA CYS A 20 -6.82 6.06 -3.29
C CYS A 20 -6.16 4.69 -3.54
N ASP A 21 -5.12 4.69 -4.39
CA ASP A 21 -4.36 3.49 -4.72
C ASP A 21 -3.06 3.43 -3.91
N PRO A 22 -2.85 2.40 -3.07
CA PRO A 22 -1.59 2.24 -2.34
C PRO A 22 -0.37 2.09 -3.26
N ALA A 23 -0.53 1.54 -4.47
CA ALA A 23 0.55 1.44 -5.46
C ALA A 23 0.92 2.79 -6.09
N LYS A 24 0.05 3.80 -5.94
CA LYS A 24 0.30 5.18 -6.39
C LYS A 24 0.59 6.12 -5.22
N SER A 25 1.03 5.56 -4.09
CA SER A 25 1.50 6.37 -2.97
C SER A 25 2.63 7.30 -3.44
N ARG A 26 2.69 8.51 -2.88
CA ARG A 26 3.76 9.47 -3.16
C ARG A 26 5.08 9.13 -2.45
N GLY A 27 5.12 8.02 -1.72
CA GLY A 27 6.26 7.61 -0.92
C GLY A 27 6.31 8.31 0.44
N ARG A 28 7.50 8.37 1.02
CA ARG A 28 7.76 8.93 2.35
C ARG A 28 8.71 10.11 2.24
N LEU A 29 8.73 10.96 3.28
CA LEU A 29 9.65 12.09 3.35
C LEU A 29 11.12 11.63 3.37
N PHE A 30 11.39 10.49 4.01
CA PHE A 30 12.69 9.85 4.04
C PHE A 30 12.61 8.53 3.29
N ASP A 31 13.63 8.26 2.47
CA ASP A 31 13.71 7.02 1.71
C ASP A 31 13.69 5.81 2.64
N GLU A 32 12.88 4.84 2.27
CA GLU A 32 12.72 3.63 3.04
C GLU A 32 12.46 2.45 2.11
N VAL A 33 13.03 1.30 2.44
CA VAL A 33 12.78 0.06 1.71
C VAL A 33 11.30 -0.32 1.81
N GLU A 34 10.71 -0.73 0.69
CA GLU A 34 9.33 -1.21 0.65
C GLU A 34 9.19 -2.59 1.30
N SER A 35 8.00 -2.86 1.85
CA SER A 35 7.72 -4.14 2.51
C SER A 35 7.25 -5.16 1.48
N PRO A 36 7.80 -6.38 1.43
CA PRO A 36 7.37 -7.40 0.48
C PRO A 36 5.94 -7.92 0.75
N THR A 37 5.51 -7.88 2.01
CA THR A 37 4.23 -8.47 2.46
C THR A 37 3.18 -7.45 2.89
N ARG A 38 3.50 -6.15 2.83
CA ARG A 38 2.62 -5.09 3.35
C ARG A 38 2.58 -3.92 2.39
N THR A 39 1.39 -3.39 2.21
CA THR A 39 1.20 -2.14 1.47
C THR A 39 1.74 -0.95 2.27
N PRO A 40 2.05 0.18 1.61
CA PRO A 40 2.46 1.40 2.30
C PRO A 40 1.49 1.79 3.43
N PHE A 41 0.18 1.70 3.18
CA PHE A 41 -0.85 2.07 4.16
C PHE A 41 -1.02 1.06 5.29
N GLN A 42 -0.84 -0.25 5.04
CA GLN A 42 -0.81 -1.25 6.13
C GLN A 42 0.39 -1.01 7.05
N ARG A 43 1.56 -0.68 6.48
CA ARG A 43 2.74 -0.33 7.28
C ARG A 43 2.53 0.95 8.10
N ASP A 44 1.85 1.95 7.52
CA ASP A 44 1.50 3.18 8.25
C ASP A 44 0.59 2.90 9.44
N ARG A 45 -0.43 2.04 9.24
CA ARG A 45 -1.30 1.60 10.33
C ARG A 45 -0.52 0.92 11.45
N ASP A 46 0.37 -0.02 11.11
CA ASP A 46 1.17 -0.76 12.09
C ASP A 46 2.15 0.14 12.88
N ARG A 47 2.51 1.32 12.36
CA ARG A 47 3.38 2.31 13.05
C ARG A 47 2.64 3.23 14.02
N ILE A 48 1.36 3.46 13.73
CA ILE A 48 0.52 4.37 14.52
C ILE A 48 0.01 3.66 15.77
N ILE A 49 -0.29 2.36 15.64
CA ILE A 49 -0.64 1.48 16.77
C ILE A 49 0.56 1.34 17.70
#